data_AF-A0A1E7G888-F1
#
_entry.id   AF-A0A1E7G888-F1
#
_cell.length_a   1.000
_cell.length_b   1.000
_cell.length_c   1.000
_cell.angle_alpha   90.00
_cell.angle_beta   90.00
_cell.angle_gamma   90.00
#
_symmetry.space_group_name_H-M   'P 1'
#
loop_
_entity.id
_entity.type
_entity.pdbx_description
1 polymer ?
#
loop_
_entity_poly.entity_id
_entity_poly.type
_entity_poly.pdbx_seq_one_letter_code
_entity_poly.pdbx_strand_id
1 'polypeptide(L)'
;MGYLLYKKKPTEGLRKKYNILPLCGEIMGRLPIPREPCGVIESPEGLRVVGRTDSKDYTVQYNKGAEEALRLANIFNVKKAYLLKDSPICGKGYGILARLLEENGIQVNHILKKKY
;
A
#
# COMPACT_ATOMS: atom_id res chain seq x y z
N MET A 1 16.95 -4.16 21.48
CA MET A 1 16.45 -5.08 20.43
C MET A 1 15.93 -4.34 19.18
N GLY A 2 15.12 -3.28 19.29
CA GLY A 2 14.72 -2.44 18.14
C GLY A 2 15.89 -1.78 17.38
N TYR A 3 16.99 -1.48 18.07
CA TYR A 3 18.23 -0.96 17.48
C TYR A 3 18.84 -1.87 16.39
N LEU A 4 18.66 -3.19 16.48
CA LEU A 4 19.18 -4.14 15.48
C LEU A 4 18.33 -4.14 14.19
N LEU A 5 17.02 -3.89 14.30
CA LEU A 5 16.14 -3.68 13.14
C LEU A 5 16.44 -2.35 12.43
N TYR A 6 16.85 -1.34 13.19
CA TYR A 6 17.33 -0.07 12.63
C TYR A 6 18.68 -0.23 11.90
N LYS A 7 19.60 -1.04 12.45
CA LYS A 7 20.93 -1.28 11.86
C LYS A 7 20.93 -2.20 10.63
N LYS A 8 20.03 -3.19 10.56
CA LYS A 8 19.87 -4.06 9.39
C LYS A 8 18.53 -3.78 8.73
N LYS A 9 18.52 -2.90 7.72
CA LYS A 9 17.32 -2.68 6.93
C LYS A 9 16.97 -3.98 6.19
N PRO A 10 15.74 -4.51 6.31
CA PRO A 10 15.34 -5.75 5.62
C PRO A 10 15.56 -5.71 4.10
N THR A 11 15.66 -4.50 3.54
CA THR A 11 15.84 -4.24 2.11
C THR A 11 17.30 -3.96 1.71
N GLU A 12 18.27 -3.98 2.63
CA GLU A 12 19.69 -3.66 2.37
C GLU A 12 20.27 -4.53 1.24
N GLY A 13 20.03 -5.84 1.29
CA GLY A 13 20.50 -6.77 0.26
C GLY A 13 19.81 -6.57 -1.10
N LEU A 14 18.56 -6.12 -1.10
CA LEU A 14 17.79 -5.82 -2.32
C LEU A 14 18.32 -4.56 -3.01
N ARG A 15 18.69 -3.52 -2.23
CA ARG A 15 19.23 -2.26 -2.78
C ARG A 15 20.51 -2.43 -3.59
N LYS A 16 21.29 -3.49 -3.33
CA LYS A 16 22.49 -3.82 -4.11
C LYS A 16 22.20 -4.36 -5.50
N LYS A 17 20.97 -4.86 -5.74
CA LYS A 17 20.57 -5.55 -6.97
C LYS A 17 19.43 -4.86 -7.72
N TYR A 18 18.62 -4.08 -7.00
CA TYR A 18 17.40 -3.47 -7.51
C TYR A 18 17.27 -2.03 -7.06
N ASN A 19 16.70 -1.20 -7.93
CA ASN A 19 16.16 0.10 -7.53
C ASN A 19 14.88 -0.13 -6.73
N ILE A 20 14.81 0.44 -5.53
CA ILE A 20 13.65 0.30 -4.64
C ILE A 20 12.94 1.64 -4.59
N LEU A 21 11.64 1.63 -4.92
CA LEU A 21 10.75 2.77 -4.82
C LEU A 21 9.86 2.59 -3.56
N PRO A 22 10.21 3.20 -2.41
CA PRO A 22 9.40 3.11 -1.20
C PRO A 22 8.21 4.07 -1.28
N LEU A 23 6.98 3.53 -1.23
CA LEU A 23 5.75 4.32 -1.31
C LEU A 23 4.74 3.87 -0.27
N CYS A 24 3.85 4.78 0.10
CA CYS A 24 2.65 4.49 0.86
C CYS A 24 1.48 5.23 0.22
N GLY A 25 0.56 4.49 -0.40
CA GLY A 25 -0.61 5.08 -1.07
C GLY A 25 -1.43 5.94 -0.13
N GLU A 26 -1.55 5.58 1.16
CA GLU A 26 -2.29 6.38 2.13
C GLU A 26 -1.68 7.78 2.35
N ILE A 27 -0.34 7.89 2.42
CA ILE A 27 0.36 9.18 2.54
C ILE A 27 0.20 9.99 1.26
N MET A 28 0.31 9.32 0.11
CA MET A 28 0.13 9.96 -1.21
C MET A 28 -1.31 10.44 -1.40
N GLY A 29 -2.27 9.77 -0.76
CA GLY A 29 -3.66 10.17 -0.60
C GLY A 29 -3.92 11.29 0.41
N ARG A 30 -2.85 11.86 0.99
CA ARG A 30 -2.86 12.94 2.01
C ARG A 30 -3.51 12.55 3.34
N LEU A 31 -3.53 11.27 3.71
CA LEU A 31 -3.95 10.85 5.05
C LEU A 31 -2.87 11.21 6.08
N PRO A 32 -3.26 11.64 7.30
CA PRO A 32 -2.32 12.01 8.35
C PRO A 32 -1.56 10.80 8.93
N ILE A 33 -0.54 11.07 9.76
CA ILE A 33 0.12 10.05 10.58
C ILE A 33 0.14 10.55 12.03
N PRO A 34 -0.55 9.87 12.98
CA PRO A 34 -1.44 8.71 12.79
C PRO A 34 -2.72 9.08 12.01
N ARG A 35 -3.47 8.07 11.56
CA ARG A 35 -4.77 8.21 10.88
C ARG A 35 -5.80 7.25 11.46
N GLU A 36 -7.05 7.50 11.11
CA GLU A 36 -8.18 6.62 11.39
C GLU A 36 -7.97 5.21 10.78
N PRO A 37 -8.09 4.12 11.56
CA PRO A 37 -8.08 2.78 11.00
C PRO A 37 -9.27 2.56 10.06
N CYS A 38 -9.01 2.11 8.84
CA CYS A 38 -10.05 1.88 7.83
C CYS A 38 -10.26 0.39 7.51
N GLY A 39 -11.43 0.05 6.97
CA GLY A 39 -11.76 -1.22 6.35
C GLY A 39 -12.21 -1.01 4.89
N VAL A 40 -12.06 -2.05 4.07
CA VAL A 40 -12.62 -2.06 2.71
C VAL A 40 -13.93 -2.83 2.73
N ILE A 41 -14.97 -2.27 2.13
CA ILE A 41 -16.27 -2.90 1.95
C ILE A 41 -16.64 -2.91 0.48
N GLU A 42 -17.40 -3.91 0.05
CA GLU A 42 -17.98 -3.97 -1.29
C GLU A 42 -19.32 -3.20 -1.32
N SER A 43 -19.56 -2.49 -2.41
CA SER A 43 -20.81 -1.77 -2.70
C SER A 43 -21.17 -1.95 -4.18
N PRO A 44 -22.42 -1.65 -4.60
CA PRO A 44 -22.81 -1.70 -6.01
C PRO A 44 -21.92 -0.84 -6.93
N GLU A 45 -21.34 0.24 -6.39
CA GLU A 45 -20.45 1.15 -7.10
C GLU A 45 -18.97 0.72 -7.06
N GLY A 46 -18.65 -0.41 -6.42
CA GLY A 46 -17.31 -0.95 -6.27
C GLY A 46 -16.81 -0.95 -4.82
N LEU A 47 -15.49 -0.93 -4.63
CA LEU A 47 -14.88 -0.93 -3.30
C LEU A 47 -14.95 0.44 -2.65
N ARG A 48 -15.39 0.48 -1.39
CA ARG A 48 -15.36 1.67 -0.54
C ARG A 48 -14.44 1.46 0.64
N VAL A 49 -13.81 2.54 1.09
CA VAL A 49 -12.95 2.54 2.27
C VAL A 49 -13.60 3.36 3.37
N VAL A 50 -13.91 2.72 4.48
CA VAL A 50 -14.67 3.32 5.58
C VAL A 50 -13.87 3.27 6.88
N GLY A 51 -13.88 4.38 7.62
CA GLY A 51 -13.26 4.47 8.94
C GLY A 51 -13.97 3.57 9.94
N ARG A 52 -13.21 2.84 10.77
CA ARG A 52 -13.77 1.85 11.70
C ARG A 52 -14.40 2.50 12.92
N THR A 53 -13.89 3.66 13.34
CA THR A 53 -14.34 4.37 14.54
C THR A 53 -15.31 5.48 14.19
N ASP A 54 -14.99 6.27 13.17
CA ASP A 54 -15.79 7.45 12.79
C ASP A 54 -16.84 7.18 11.70
N SER A 55 -16.82 5.99 11.08
CA SER A 55 -17.70 5.61 9.98
C SER A 55 -17.67 6.56 8.78
N LYS A 56 -16.63 7.40 8.65
CA LYS A 56 -16.50 8.32 7.51
C LYS A 56 -15.99 7.58 6.28
N ASP A 57 -16.35 8.11 5.12
CA ASP A 57 -15.87 7.62 3.83
C ASP A 57 -14.49 8.22 3.52
N TYR A 58 -13.50 7.35 3.33
CA TYR A 58 -12.11 7.68 2.98
C TYR A 58 -11.74 7.22 1.55
N THR A 59 -12.72 6.77 0.77
CA THR A 59 -12.51 6.16 -0.57
C THR A 59 -11.75 7.10 -1.49
N VAL A 60 -12.07 8.39 -1.49
CA VAL A 60 -11.42 9.40 -2.34
C VAL A 60 -9.92 9.51 -2.04
N GLN A 61 -9.53 9.51 -0.77
CA GLN A 61 -8.14 9.61 -0.33
C GLN A 61 -7.37 8.34 -0.74
N TYR A 62 -7.96 7.17 -0.54
CA TYR A 62 -7.36 5.89 -0.93
C TYR A 62 -7.18 5.76 -2.45
N ASN A 63 -8.19 6.15 -3.24
CA ASN A 63 -8.11 6.11 -4.71
C ASN A 63 -7.04 7.08 -5.24
N LYS A 64 -7.05 8.34 -4.79
CA LYS A 64 -6.00 9.32 -5.15
C LYS A 64 -4.60 8.82 -4.80
N GLY A 65 -4.46 8.22 -3.62
CA GLY A 65 -3.22 7.62 -3.17
C GLY A 65 -2.75 6.45 -4.04
N ALA A 66 -3.68 5.61 -4.48
CA ALA A 66 -3.40 4.48 -5.36
C ALA A 66 -3.01 4.94 -6.77
N GLU A 67 -3.75 5.90 -7.35
CA GLU A 67 -3.46 6.52 -8.65
C GLU A 67 -2.06 7.15 -8.69
N GLU A 68 -1.70 7.91 -7.64
CA GLU A 68 -0.39 8.56 -7.56
C GLU A 68 0.74 7.52 -7.41
N ALA A 69 0.50 6.41 -6.70
CA ALA A 69 1.45 5.31 -6.59
C ALA A 69 1.61 4.55 -7.93
N LEU A 70 0.52 4.32 -8.66
CA LEU A 70 0.57 3.76 -10.02
C LEU A 70 1.31 4.69 -10.97
N ARG A 71 1.06 6.00 -10.91
CA ARG A 71 1.76 7.01 -11.73
C ARG A 71 3.28 6.92 -11.54
N LEU A 72 3.74 6.90 -10.29
CA LEU A 72 5.17 6.73 -10.00
C LEU A 72 5.69 5.36 -10.45
N ALA A 73 4.92 4.29 -10.23
CA ALA A 73 5.29 2.95 -10.69
C ALA A 73 5.51 2.92 -12.21
N ASN A 74 4.66 3.60 -12.99
CA ASN A 74 4.80 3.72 -14.43
C ASN A 74 6.03 4.54 -14.84
N ILE A 75 6.26 5.70 -14.22
CA ILE A 75 7.43 6.56 -14.49
C ILE A 75 8.74 5.79 -14.24
N PHE A 76 8.81 5.02 -13.15
CA PHE A 76 9.98 4.22 -12.81
C PHE A 76 9.97 2.81 -13.43
N ASN A 77 9.03 2.53 -14.34
CA ASN A 77 8.89 1.24 -15.05
C ASN A 77 8.90 0.02 -14.11
N VAL A 78 8.23 0.14 -12.96
CA VAL A 78 8.14 -0.91 -11.93
C VAL A 78 7.44 -2.13 -12.49
N LYS A 79 8.03 -3.32 -12.27
CA LYS A 79 7.47 -4.61 -12.72
C LYS A 79 6.96 -5.48 -11.57
N LYS A 80 7.46 -5.25 -10.35
CA LYS A 80 7.12 -6.04 -9.17
C LYS A 80 6.88 -5.11 -7.99
N ALA A 81 5.74 -5.27 -7.33
CA ALA A 81 5.41 -4.60 -6.09
C ALA A 81 5.45 -5.60 -4.93
N TYR A 82 5.98 -5.17 -3.78
CA TYR A 82 6.00 -5.95 -2.54
C TYR A 82 5.20 -5.20 -1.48
N LEU A 83 3.95 -5.62 -1.29
CA LEU A 83 2.95 -4.89 -0.50
C LEU A 83 2.71 -5.57 0.85
N LEU A 84 2.45 -4.77 1.88
CA LEU A 84 2.16 -5.27 3.21
C LEU A 84 0.79 -5.97 3.23
N LYS A 85 0.74 -7.21 3.71
CA LYS A 85 -0.54 -7.90 3.91
C LYS A 85 -1.44 -7.18 4.93
N ASP A 86 -2.75 -7.43 4.83
CA ASP A 86 -3.75 -7.01 5.82
C ASP A 86 -3.86 -5.48 5.98
N SER A 87 -3.99 -4.77 4.87
CA SER A 87 -4.11 -3.30 4.82
C SER A 87 -5.17 -2.90 3.80
N PRO A 88 -6.00 -1.87 4.08
CA PRO A 88 -7.00 -1.39 3.11
C PRO A 88 -6.40 -0.85 1.81
N ILE A 89 -5.14 -0.39 1.83
CA ILE A 89 -4.43 0.04 0.61
C ILE A 89 -3.72 -1.14 -0.08
N CYS A 90 -3.11 -2.04 0.69
CA CYS A 90 -2.12 -3.02 0.19
C CYS A 90 -2.56 -4.49 0.24
N GLY A 91 -3.75 -4.79 0.76
CA GLY A 91 -4.21 -6.16 1.01
C GLY A 91 -4.50 -6.97 -0.25
N LYS A 92 -4.30 -8.29 -0.17
CA LYS A 92 -4.50 -9.20 -1.30
C LYS A 92 -5.99 -9.32 -1.64
N GLY A 93 -6.35 -9.06 -2.89
CA GLY A 93 -7.71 -9.20 -3.42
C GLY A 93 -8.66 -8.03 -3.12
N TYR A 94 -8.40 -7.24 -2.08
CA TYR A 94 -9.27 -6.13 -1.67
C TYR A 94 -8.55 -4.79 -1.51
N GLY A 95 -7.21 -4.77 -1.46
CA GLY A 95 -6.46 -3.54 -1.28
C GLY A 95 -6.57 -2.64 -2.50
N ILE A 96 -6.93 -1.37 -2.29
CA ILE A 96 -7.19 -0.42 -3.40
C ILE A 96 -5.97 -0.29 -4.34
N LEU A 97 -4.77 -0.12 -3.79
CA LEU A 97 -3.54 -0.07 -4.58
C LEU A 97 -3.15 -1.46 -5.13
N ALA A 98 -3.32 -2.52 -4.35
CA ALA A 98 -2.96 -3.86 -4.78
C ALA A 98 -3.70 -4.25 -6.07
N ARG A 99 -5.02 -4.05 -6.10
CA ARG A 99 -5.85 -4.31 -7.29
C ARG A 99 -5.47 -3.43 -8.46
N LEU A 100 -5.32 -2.13 -8.22
CA LEU A 100 -4.99 -1.18 -9.29
C LEU A 100 -3.64 -1.52 -9.95
N LEU A 101 -2.65 -1.96 -9.19
CA LEU A 101 -1.37 -2.41 -9.74
C LEU A 101 -1.51 -3.71 -10.56
N GLU A 102 -2.25 -4.69 -10.06
CA GLU A 102 -2.52 -5.96 -10.76
C GLU A 102 -3.25 -5.73 -12.09
N GLU A 103 -4.28 -4.87 -12.08
CA GLU A 103 -5.05 -4.48 -13.26
C GLU A 103 -4.20 -3.75 -14.32
N ASN A 104 -3.11 -3.09 -13.90
CA ASN A 104 -2.15 -2.42 -14.77
C ASN A 104 -0.91 -3.28 -15.09
N GLY A 105 -0.98 -4.60 -14.88
CA GLY A 105 0.06 -5.54 -15.30
C GLY A 105 1.33 -5.53 -14.43
N ILE A 106 1.28 -4.91 -13.24
CA ILE A 106 2.38 -4.94 -12.28
C ILE A 106 2.21 -6.17 -11.39
N GLN A 107 3.24 -7.01 -11.30
CA GLN A 107 3.18 -8.22 -10.48
C GLN A 107 3.18 -7.86 -8.99
N VAL A 108 2.07 -8.10 -8.29
CA VAL A 108 1.95 -7.84 -6.87
C VAL A 108 2.31 -9.08 -6.04
N ASN A 109 3.20 -8.87 -5.07
CA ASN A 109 3.62 -9.87 -4.09
C ASN A 109 3.31 -9.33 -2.70
N HIS A 110 2.82 -10.17 -1.80
CA HIS A 110 2.46 -9.76 -0.45
C HIS A 110 3.51 -10.23 0.57
N ILE A 111 3.93 -9.33 1.45
CA ILE A 111 4.87 -9.61 2.52
C ILE A 111 4.15 -9.68 3.87
N LEU A 112 4.52 -10.67 4.69
CA LEU A 112 3.95 -10.86 6.02
C LEU A 112 4.52 -9.81 6.99
N LYS A 113 3.67 -9.22 7.84
CA LYS A 113 4.14 -8.54 9.05
C LYS A 113 4.90 -9.56 9.91
N LYS A 114 6.16 -9.26 10.24
CA LYS A 114 6.89 -10.01 11.27
C LYS A 114 6.14 -9.83 12.59
N LYS A 115 5.69 -10.93 13.21
CA LYS A 115 5.30 -10.91 14.62
C LYS A 115 6.59 -10.80 15.42
N TYR A 116 6.68 -9.77 16.26
CA TYR A 116 7.75 -9.61 17.24
C TYR A 116 7.29 -10.17 18.57
#